data_AF-A0A7H1KNN2-F1
#
_entry.id   AF-A0A7H1KNN2-F1
#
_cell.length_a   1.000
_cell.length_b   1.000
_cell.length_c   1.000
_cell.angle_alpha   90.00
_cell.angle_beta   90.00
_cell.angle_gamma   90.00
#
_symmetry.space_group_name_H-M   'P 1'
#
loop_
_entity.id
_entity.type
_entity.pdbx_description
1 polymer ?
#
loop_
_entity_poly.entity_id
_entity_poly.type
_entity_poly.pdbx_seq_one_letter_code
_entity_poly.pdbx_strand_id
1 'polypeptide(L)'
;MTEPNIIIALGVLTGVAILALKTGLGCGFANLKRKEVVYIAFIYFCASIILSYLVGIIAPDITQNILATGVIMHLIIAIGLVHFGIKTKREWLSQGNDLSRKTFLWLSIPCPVCLTATFLACLMLSQLTSINNLWVGVIVGAIFFFGVCLFAFTVSSVAGVLRIKNPSTLGSVMILFGLFYLLSPLIIPAYIQAKSIPYPEFSVDYPMLFLSFILMASLIGVGFLIDRHKRVKRKGGKKWTHLLA
;
A
#
# COMPACT_ATOMS: atom_id res chain seq x y z
N MET A 1 -28.61 -5.56 -12.17
CA MET A 1 -27.13 -5.47 -12.10
C MET A 1 -26.59 -6.81 -12.55
N THR A 2 -25.87 -6.86 -13.67
CA THR A 2 -25.35 -8.11 -14.22
C THR A 2 -24.09 -8.55 -13.45
N GLU A 3 -23.95 -9.85 -13.20
CA GLU A 3 -22.80 -10.54 -12.56
C GLU A 3 -21.39 -9.95 -12.90
N PRO A 4 -21.04 -9.64 -14.17
CA PRO A 4 -19.73 -9.07 -14.51
C PRO A 4 -19.45 -7.70 -13.89
N ASN A 5 -20.48 -6.88 -13.66
CA ASN A 5 -20.32 -5.54 -13.11
C ASN A 5 -19.88 -5.56 -11.66
N ILE A 6 -20.34 -6.56 -10.90
CA ILE A 6 -20.00 -6.74 -9.48
C ILE A 6 -18.53 -7.17 -9.35
N ILE A 7 -18.06 -8.06 -10.21
CA ILE A 7 -16.66 -8.54 -10.21
C ILE A 7 -15.69 -7.39 -10.53
N ILE A 8 -16.00 -6.56 -11.52
CA ILE A 8 -15.18 -5.40 -11.88
C ILE A 8 -15.18 -4.37 -10.76
N ALA A 9 -16.36 -4.08 -10.18
CA ALA A 9 -16.47 -3.16 -9.04
C ALA A 9 -15.68 -3.65 -7.81
N LEU A 10 -15.73 -4.95 -7.51
CA LEU A 10 -14.95 -5.56 -6.43
C LEU A 10 -13.43 -5.49 -6.70
N GLY A 11 -12.99 -5.73 -7.94
CA GLY A 11 -11.59 -5.60 -8.33
C GLY A 11 -11.09 -4.16 -8.16
N VAL A 12 -11.89 -3.18 -8.59
CA VAL A 12 -11.62 -1.75 -8.42
C VAL A 12 -11.54 -1.39 -6.93
N LEU A 13 -12.52 -1.81 -6.12
CA LEU A 13 -12.55 -1.54 -4.69
C LEU A 13 -11.34 -2.15 -3.97
N THR A 14 -10.94 -3.36 -4.36
CA THR A 14 -9.75 -4.04 -3.84
C THR A 14 -8.48 -3.29 -4.19
N GLY A 15 -8.35 -2.79 -5.43
CA GLY A 15 -7.23 -1.95 -5.86
C GLY A 15 -7.12 -0.68 -5.03
N VAL A 16 -8.23 0.02 -4.83
CA VAL A 16 -8.31 1.23 -3.97
C VAL A 16 -7.92 0.90 -2.53
N ALA A 17 -8.38 -0.24 -1.99
CA ALA A 17 -8.04 -0.67 -0.64
C ALA A 17 -6.54 -0.97 -0.48
N ILE A 18 -5.91 -1.66 -1.44
CA ILE A 18 -4.46 -1.92 -1.44
C ILE A 18 -3.67 -0.61 -1.50
N LEU A 19 -4.14 0.33 -2.30
CA LEU A 19 -3.53 1.65 -2.45
C LEU A 19 -3.61 2.46 -1.14
N ALA A 20 -4.76 2.42 -0.48
CA ALA A 20 -5.00 3.05 0.82
C ALA A 20 -4.15 2.39 1.93
N LEU A 21 -3.94 1.08 1.83
CA LEU A 21 -3.09 0.33 2.76
C LEU A 21 -1.62 0.73 2.62
N LYS A 22 -1.08 0.87 1.39
CA LYS A 22 0.30 1.32 1.17
C LYS A 22 0.54 2.72 1.75
N THR A 23 -0.33 3.66 1.40
CA THR A 23 -0.23 5.06 1.85
C THR A 23 -0.47 5.19 3.36
N GLY A 24 -1.44 4.44 3.90
CA GLY A 24 -1.74 4.35 5.33
C GLY A 24 -0.60 3.74 6.16
N LEU A 25 0.03 2.65 5.69
CA LEU A 25 1.21 2.06 6.36
C LEU A 25 2.35 3.06 6.43
N GLY A 26 2.61 3.78 5.33
CA GLY A 26 3.57 4.87 5.32
C GLY A 26 3.30 5.90 6.40
N CYS A 27 2.09 6.47 6.39
CA CYS A 27 1.67 7.51 7.32
C CYS A 27 1.72 7.04 8.78
N GLY A 28 1.35 5.78 9.02
CA GLY A 28 1.27 5.18 10.36
C GLY A 28 2.64 4.87 10.98
N PHE A 29 3.62 4.47 10.16
CA PHE A 29 4.99 4.24 10.61
C PHE A 29 5.82 5.53 10.71
N ALA A 30 5.46 6.56 9.97
CA ALA A 30 6.08 7.87 10.10
C ALA A 30 5.71 8.52 11.44
N ASN A 31 6.64 9.25 12.04
CA ASN A 31 6.39 10.01 13.27
C ASN A 31 5.63 11.31 13.01
N LEU A 32 4.52 11.21 12.27
CA LEU A 32 3.63 12.31 11.92
C LEU A 32 2.54 12.52 12.97
N LYS A 33 2.07 13.77 13.05
CA LYS A 33 0.90 14.15 13.84
C LYS A 33 -0.36 13.69 13.09
N ARG A 34 -1.44 13.36 13.81
CA ARG A 34 -2.74 12.99 13.21
C ARG A 34 -3.24 14.02 12.19
N LYS A 35 -2.95 15.31 12.42
CA LYS A 35 -3.29 16.40 11.49
C LYS A 35 -2.59 16.29 10.13
N GLU A 36 -1.31 15.88 10.11
CA GLU A 36 -0.53 15.71 8.88
C GLU A 36 -1.06 14.54 8.05
N VAL A 37 -1.46 13.45 8.71
CA VAL A 37 -2.08 12.28 8.05
C VAL A 37 -3.40 12.66 7.39
N VAL A 38 -4.26 13.39 8.09
CA VAL A 38 -5.54 13.88 7.52
C VAL A 38 -5.29 14.83 6.35
N TYR A 39 -4.29 15.70 6.44
CA TYR A 39 -3.93 16.61 5.35
C TYR A 39 -3.47 15.85 4.09
N ILE A 40 -2.63 14.83 4.25
CA ILE A 40 -2.20 13.97 3.14
C ILE A 40 -3.40 13.25 2.53
N ALA A 41 -4.25 12.62 3.35
CA ALA A 41 -5.46 11.94 2.88
C ALA A 41 -6.39 12.90 2.13
N PHE A 42 -6.51 14.14 2.59
CA PHE A 42 -7.31 15.18 1.93
C PHE A 42 -6.74 15.59 0.57
N ILE A 43 -5.41 15.73 0.44
CA ILE A 43 -4.77 15.96 -0.86
C ILE A 43 -5.12 14.83 -1.84
N TYR A 44 -5.08 13.58 -1.38
CA TYR A 44 -5.47 12.44 -2.19
C TYR A 44 -6.95 12.43 -2.58
N PHE A 45 -7.83 12.84 -1.67
CA PHE A 45 -9.25 13.03 -1.96
C PHE A 45 -9.47 14.07 -3.08
N CYS A 46 -8.82 15.23 -2.97
CA CYS A 46 -8.87 16.25 -4.02
C CYS A 46 -8.28 15.76 -5.35
N ALA A 47 -7.17 15.03 -5.32
CA ALA A 47 -6.58 14.45 -6.52
C ALA A 47 -7.53 13.47 -7.22
N SER A 48 -8.27 12.65 -6.47
CA SER A 48 -9.29 11.74 -7.01
C SER A 48 -10.41 12.49 -7.73
N ILE A 49 -10.90 13.61 -7.17
CA ILE A 49 -11.93 14.44 -7.81
C ILE A 49 -11.41 15.06 -9.11
N ILE A 50 -10.20 15.63 -9.08
CA ILE A 50 -9.57 16.23 -10.26
C ILE A 50 -9.39 15.18 -11.37
N LEU A 51 -8.89 14.00 -11.02
CA LEU A 51 -8.74 12.90 -11.98
C LEU A 51 -10.08 12.46 -12.58
N SER A 52 -11.11 12.30 -11.76
CA SER A 52 -12.46 11.91 -12.21
C SER A 52 -13.10 12.97 -13.11
N TYR A 53 -12.77 14.25 -12.92
CA TYR A 53 -13.16 15.31 -13.83
C TYR A 53 -12.39 15.22 -15.17
N LEU A 54 -11.08 14.98 -15.12
CA LEU A 54 -10.25 14.80 -16.32
C LEU A 54 -10.66 13.59 -17.16
N VAL A 55 -11.17 12.51 -16.55
CA VAL A 55 -11.73 11.34 -17.24
C VAL A 55 -12.75 11.73 -18.30
N GLY A 56 -13.59 12.74 -18.03
CA GLY A 56 -14.64 13.17 -18.96
C GLY A 56 -14.13 13.97 -20.17
N ILE A 57 -12.86 14.40 -20.15
CA ILE A 57 -12.29 15.33 -21.15
C ILE A 57 -11.19 14.64 -21.97
N ILE A 58 -10.53 13.61 -21.45
CA ILE A 58 -9.33 13.03 -22.06
C ILE A 58 -9.67 11.96 -23.10
N ALA A 59 -9.03 12.04 -24.27
CA ALA A 59 -9.09 11.01 -25.29
C ALA A 59 -8.30 9.75 -24.86
N PRO A 60 -8.77 8.53 -25.20
CA PRO A 60 -8.14 7.27 -24.81
C PRO A 60 -6.67 7.14 -25.27
N ASP A 61 -6.28 7.79 -26.37
CA ASP A 61 -4.92 7.74 -26.94
C ASP A 61 -3.84 8.37 -26.03
N ILE A 62 -4.19 9.45 -25.32
CA ILE A 62 -3.28 10.10 -24.37
C ILE A 62 -3.01 9.19 -23.15
N THR A 63 -3.98 8.35 -22.81
CA THR A 63 -3.92 7.45 -21.65
C THR A 63 -2.84 6.38 -21.82
N GLN A 64 -2.65 5.86 -23.03
CA GLN A 64 -1.61 4.85 -23.32
C GLN A 64 -0.19 5.42 -23.17
N ASN A 65 0.03 6.65 -23.63
CA ASN A 65 1.35 7.30 -23.50
C ASN A 65 1.65 7.69 -22.03
N ILE A 66 0.61 8.08 -21.28
CA ILE A 66 0.71 8.30 -19.82
C ILE A 66 1.03 6.99 -19.09
N LEU A 67 0.44 5.87 -19.49
CA LEU A 67 0.75 4.56 -18.92
C LEU A 67 2.22 4.16 -19.17
N ALA A 68 2.72 4.32 -20.40
CA ALA A 68 4.12 4.05 -20.74
C ALA A 68 5.10 4.93 -19.92
N THR A 69 4.82 6.23 -19.85
CA THR A 69 5.63 7.17 -19.05
C THR A 69 5.51 6.88 -17.54
N GLY A 70 4.33 6.41 -17.11
CA GLY A 70 4.05 6.04 -15.73
C GLY A 70 4.90 4.87 -15.23
N VAL A 71 5.24 3.91 -16.11
CA VAL A 71 6.14 2.80 -15.77
C VAL A 71 7.57 3.30 -15.50
N ILE A 72 8.07 4.24 -16.31
CA ILE A 72 9.41 4.84 -16.11
C ILE A 72 9.45 5.57 -14.76
N MET A 73 8.44 6.40 -14.48
CA MET A 73 8.34 7.11 -13.21
C MET A 73 8.17 6.15 -12.02
N HIS A 74 7.45 5.03 -12.20
CA HIS A 74 7.33 3.98 -11.19
C HIS A 74 8.70 3.36 -10.85
N LEU A 75 9.54 3.12 -11.86
CA LEU A 75 10.89 2.60 -11.68
C LEU A 75 11.78 3.59 -10.91
N ILE A 76 11.73 4.87 -11.27
CA ILE A 76 12.45 5.94 -10.55
C ILE A 76 12.04 5.97 -9.07
N ILE A 77 10.73 5.87 -8.82
CA ILE A 77 10.19 5.84 -7.46
C ILE A 77 10.64 4.60 -6.70
N ALA A 78 10.66 3.44 -7.35
CA ALA A 78 11.10 2.18 -6.76
C ALA A 78 12.57 2.25 -6.32
N ILE A 79 13.46 2.74 -7.18
CA ILE A 79 14.88 2.93 -6.87
C ILE A 79 15.05 3.94 -5.73
N GLY A 80 14.31 5.05 -5.77
CA GLY A 80 14.29 6.05 -4.70
C GLY A 80 13.88 5.44 -3.35
N LEU A 81 12.80 4.66 -3.31
CA LEU A 81 12.32 3.98 -2.10
C LEU A 81 13.36 3.01 -1.52
N VAL A 82 14.05 2.23 -2.36
CA VAL A 82 15.12 1.34 -1.91
C VAL A 82 16.29 2.15 -1.36
N HIS A 83 16.75 3.17 -2.09
CA HIS A 83 17.88 4.00 -1.68
C HIS A 83 17.61 4.74 -0.36
N PHE A 84 16.47 5.42 -0.24
CA PHE A 84 16.07 6.12 0.99
C PHE A 84 15.75 5.15 2.12
N GLY A 85 15.23 3.97 1.84
CA GLY A 85 15.00 2.92 2.83
C GLY A 85 16.31 2.43 3.46
N ILE A 86 17.33 2.15 2.64
CA ILE A 86 18.68 1.76 3.10
C ILE A 86 19.32 2.92 3.89
N LYS A 87 19.25 4.15 3.36
CA LYS A 87 19.80 5.33 4.04
C LYS A 87 19.13 5.57 5.39
N THR A 88 17.80 5.50 5.47
CA THR A 88 17.06 5.65 6.73
C THR A 88 17.49 4.61 7.76
N LYS A 89 17.65 3.35 7.34
CA LYS A 89 18.12 2.27 8.22
C LYS A 89 19.57 2.49 8.68
N ARG A 90 20.46 2.88 7.77
CA ARG A 90 21.88 3.10 8.06
C ARG A 90 22.10 4.27 9.01
N GLU A 91 21.46 5.40 8.75
CA GLU A 91 21.57 6.62 9.58
C GLU A 91 21.00 6.42 10.98
N TRP A 92 19.88 5.69 11.11
CA TRP A 92 19.35 5.37 12.42
C TRP A 92 20.29 4.48 13.24
N LEU A 93 20.84 3.44 12.61
CA LEU A 93 21.77 2.52 13.28
C LEU A 93 23.13 3.15 13.60
N SER A 94 23.58 4.12 12.80
CA SER A 94 24.91 4.72 12.93
C SER A 94 24.93 6.02 13.75
N GLN A 95 23.89 6.86 13.66
CA GLN A 95 23.89 8.20 14.23
C GLN A 95 22.69 8.47 15.16
N GLY A 96 21.70 7.57 15.23
CA GLY A 96 20.49 7.77 16.01
C GLY A 96 19.61 8.94 15.52
N ASN A 97 19.85 9.42 14.29
CA ASN A 97 19.17 10.59 13.76
C ASN A 97 17.85 10.20 13.06
N ASP A 98 16.76 10.92 13.36
CA ASP A 98 15.42 10.66 12.86
C ASP A 98 15.20 11.22 11.44
N LEU A 99 15.70 10.54 10.41
CA LEU A 99 15.47 10.92 9.01
C LEU A 99 14.05 10.59 8.50
N SER A 100 13.22 9.92 9.33
CA SER A 100 11.90 9.39 8.94
C SER A 100 10.94 10.43 8.39
N ARG A 101 10.97 11.69 8.87
CA ARG A 101 10.09 12.76 8.34
C ARG A 101 10.40 13.10 6.88
N LYS A 102 11.68 13.15 6.49
CA LYS A 102 12.09 13.47 5.12
C LYS A 102 11.85 12.30 4.17
N THR A 103 12.16 11.07 4.59
CA THR A 103 12.03 9.88 3.73
C THR A 103 10.59 9.40 3.61
N PHE A 104 9.76 9.67 4.61
CA PHE A 104 8.32 9.44 4.51
C PHE A 104 7.66 10.24 3.39
N LEU A 105 8.10 11.49 3.15
CA LEU A 105 7.55 12.30 2.06
C LEU A 105 7.72 11.59 0.72
N TRP A 106 8.88 10.94 0.51
CA TRP A 106 9.17 10.15 -0.68
C TRP A 106 8.21 8.96 -0.84
N LEU A 107 7.83 8.32 0.26
CA LEU A 107 6.85 7.23 0.26
C LEU A 107 5.39 7.71 0.11
N SER A 108 5.13 8.95 0.51
CA SER A 108 3.84 9.63 0.38
C SER A 108 3.62 10.29 -0.98
N ILE A 109 4.64 10.40 -1.84
CA ILE A 109 4.47 10.96 -3.18
C ILE A 109 3.56 10.01 -3.97
N PRO A 110 2.46 10.53 -4.56
CA PRO A 110 1.58 9.71 -5.38
C PRO A 110 2.39 9.11 -6.52
N CYS A 111 2.45 7.77 -6.55
CA CYS A 111 3.04 7.09 -7.68
C CYS A 111 2.13 7.30 -8.91
N PRO A 112 2.66 7.51 -10.12
CA PRO A 112 1.81 7.70 -11.30
C PRO A 112 0.92 6.48 -11.53
N VAL A 113 1.38 5.28 -11.16
CA VAL A 113 0.58 4.04 -11.17
C VAL A 113 -0.64 4.11 -10.24
N CYS A 114 -0.53 4.82 -9.13
CA CYS A 114 -1.59 5.01 -8.15
C CYS A 114 -2.67 5.94 -8.72
N LEU A 115 -2.24 7.00 -9.42
CA LEU A 115 -3.12 7.93 -10.13
C LEU A 115 -3.78 7.27 -11.34
N THR A 116 -3.06 6.45 -12.11
CA THR A 116 -3.66 5.71 -13.24
C THR A 116 -4.61 4.62 -12.76
N ALA A 117 -4.32 3.93 -11.65
CA ALA A 117 -5.22 2.95 -11.06
C ALA A 117 -6.52 3.60 -10.57
N THR A 118 -6.44 4.76 -9.90
CA THR A 118 -7.63 5.53 -9.48
C THR A 118 -8.40 6.10 -10.66
N PHE A 119 -7.71 6.54 -11.71
CA PHE A 119 -8.32 6.97 -12.97
C PHE A 119 -9.06 5.83 -13.67
N LEU A 120 -8.43 4.65 -13.83
CA LEU A 120 -9.06 3.46 -14.39
C LEU A 120 -10.23 2.96 -13.55
N ALA A 121 -10.11 3.03 -12.22
CA ALA A 121 -11.19 2.76 -11.28
C ALA A 121 -12.40 3.68 -11.51
N CYS A 122 -12.17 4.99 -11.65
CA CYS A 122 -13.23 5.96 -11.92
C CYS A 122 -13.86 5.76 -13.31
N LEU A 123 -13.05 5.47 -14.34
CA LEU A 123 -13.51 5.13 -15.68
C LEU A 123 -14.45 3.92 -15.68
N MET A 124 -13.99 2.80 -15.10
CA MET A 124 -14.78 1.57 -15.02
C MET A 124 -16.06 1.80 -14.22
N LEU A 125 -15.98 2.50 -13.08
CA LEU A 125 -17.15 2.74 -12.24
C LEU A 125 -18.17 3.69 -12.92
N SER A 126 -17.70 4.70 -13.66
CA SER A 126 -18.55 5.59 -14.48
C SER A 126 -19.26 4.83 -15.61
N GLN A 127 -18.61 3.85 -16.24
CA GLN A 127 -19.28 3.01 -17.25
C GLN A 127 -20.34 2.08 -16.64
N LEU A 128 -20.15 1.67 -15.37
CA LEU A 128 -21.07 0.77 -14.67
C LEU A 128 -22.24 1.49 -13.99
N THR A 129 -22.04 2.75 -13.62
CA THR A 129 -23.07 3.59 -13.00
C THR A 129 -23.31 4.78 -13.91
N SER A 130 -24.49 4.87 -14.53
CA SER A 130 -24.94 5.98 -15.39
C SER A 130 -25.14 7.31 -14.63
N ILE A 131 -24.28 7.58 -13.65
CA ILE A 131 -24.29 8.70 -12.73
C ILE A 131 -23.21 9.68 -13.22
N ASN A 132 -23.40 10.97 -12.95
CA ASN A 132 -22.40 12.00 -13.25
C ASN A 132 -20.99 11.62 -12.76
N ASN A 133 -19.99 11.75 -13.64
CA ASN A 133 -18.57 11.44 -13.40
C ASN A 133 -18.00 12.09 -12.13
N LEU A 134 -18.56 13.23 -11.71
CA LEU A 134 -18.13 13.94 -10.51
C LEU A 134 -18.49 13.18 -9.22
N TRP A 135 -19.66 12.51 -9.18
CA TRP A 135 -20.08 11.72 -8.03
C TRP A 135 -19.26 10.45 -7.85
N VAL A 136 -18.87 9.82 -8.96
CA VAL A 136 -17.99 8.65 -8.95
C VAL A 136 -16.64 8.98 -8.30
N GLY A 137 -16.04 10.11 -8.69
CA GLY A 137 -14.78 10.58 -8.09
C GLY A 137 -14.88 10.88 -6.60
N VAL A 138 -16.02 11.41 -6.15
CA VAL A 138 -16.29 11.67 -4.73
C VAL A 138 -16.40 10.36 -3.94
N ILE A 139 -17.10 9.35 -4.47
CA ILE A 139 -17.25 8.04 -3.81
C ILE A 139 -15.89 7.35 -3.67
N VAL A 140 -15.13 7.26 -4.78
CA VAL A 140 -13.80 6.64 -4.78
C VAL A 140 -12.84 7.40 -3.86
N GLY A 141 -12.85 8.72 -3.94
CA GLY A 141 -12.07 9.58 -3.06
C GLY A 141 -12.41 9.36 -1.59
N ALA A 142 -13.70 9.27 -1.25
CA ALA A 142 -14.13 9.08 0.13
C ALA A 142 -13.66 7.72 0.68
N ILE A 143 -13.80 6.64 -0.10
CA ILE A 143 -13.31 5.31 0.27
C ILE A 143 -11.80 5.35 0.50
N PHE A 144 -11.06 6.00 -0.38
CA PHE A 144 -9.61 6.16 -0.23
C PHE A 144 -9.25 6.95 1.03
N PHE A 145 -9.93 8.08 1.28
CA PHE A 145 -9.71 8.92 2.46
C PHE A 145 -9.95 8.15 3.77
N PHE A 146 -11.09 7.46 3.87
CA PHE A 146 -11.41 6.64 5.04
C PHE A 146 -10.43 5.48 5.20
N GLY A 147 -10.06 4.81 4.10
CA GLY A 147 -9.07 3.74 4.11
C GLY A 147 -7.73 4.22 4.65
N VAL A 148 -7.19 5.31 4.11
CA VAL A 148 -5.89 5.86 4.55
C VAL A 148 -5.95 6.25 6.03
N CYS A 149 -7.00 6.94 6.46
CA CYS A 149 -7.16 7.33 7.86
C CYS A 149 -7.22 6.11 8.79
N LEU A 150 -8.02 5.10 8.43
CA LEU A 150 -8.21 3.89 9.22
C LEU A 150 -6.91 3.07 9.31
N PHE A 151 -6.24 2.84 8.18
CA PHE A 151 -4.95 2.13 8.17
C PHE A 151 -3.86 2.91 8.91
N ALA A 152 -3.73 4.21 8.67
CA ALA A 152 -2.73 5.03 9.35
C ALA A 152 -2.96 5.08 10.87
N PHE A 153 -4.21 5.21 11.31
CA PHE A 153 -4.55 5.21 12.74
C PHE A 153 -4.31 3.84 13.38
N THR A 154 -4.73 2.76 12.71
CA THR A 154 -4.54 1.39 13.19
C THR A 154 -3.06 1.08 13.32
N VAL A 155 -2.26 1.38 12.29
CA VAL A 155 -0.80 1.17 12.29
C VAL A 155 -0.13 2.04 13.33
N SER A 156 -0.52 3.32 13.46
CA SER A 156 0.04 4.22 14.47
C SER A 156 -0.28 3.76 15.90
N SER A 157 -1.51 3.30 16.15
CA SER A 157 -1.95 2.75 17.43
C SER A 157 -1.18 1.47 17.77
N VAL A 158 -1.11 0.52 16.83
CA VAL A 158 -0.36 -0.74 16.98
C VAL A 158 1.14 -0.48 17.18
N ALA A 159 1.74 0.43 16.42
CA ALA A 159 3.15 0.81 16.57
C ALA A 159 3.42 1.49 17.93
N GLY A 160 2.47 2.28 18.44
CA GLY A 160 2.51 2.88 19.76
C GLY A 160 2.45 1.84 20.89
N VAL A 161 1.50 0.91 20.81
CA VAL A 161 1.33 -0.20 21.78
C VAL A 161 2.55 -1.13 21.78
N LEU A 162 3.08 -1.44 20.59
CA LEU A 162 4.24 -2.33 20.46
C LEU A 162 5.59 -1.63 20.70
N ARG A 163 5.62 -0.31 20.92
CA ARG A 163 6.85 0.52 20.98
C ARG A 163 7.82 0.25 19.80
N ILE A 164 7.27 0.02 18.60
CA ILE A 164 8.05 -0.24 17.36
C ILE A 164 8.05 1.02 16.48
N LYS A 165 7.92 2.22 17.08
CA LYS A 165 8.05 3.48 16.36
C LYS A 165 9.53 3.79 16.11
N ASN A 166 10.22 2.86 15.45
CA ASN A 166 11.63 2.98 15.10
C ASN A 166 11.72 3.24 13.59
N PRO A 167 12.51 4.23 13.14
CA PRO A 167 12.69 4.52 11.73
C PRO A 167 13.36 3.36 10.97
N SER A 168 14.01 2.42 11.65
CA SER A 168 14.43 1.13 11.06
C SER A 168 13.28 0.32 10.45
N THR A 169 12.12 0.25 11.11
CA THR A 169 10.97 -0.51 10.61
C THR A 169 10.36 0.17 9.39
N LEU A 170 10.28 1.50 9.42
CA LEU A 170 9.89 2.30 8.25
C LEU A 170 10.85 2.06 7.08
N GLY A 171 12.16 2.10 7.31
CA GLY A 171 13.17 1.81 6.29
C GLY A 171 13.05 0.41 5.69
N SER A 172 12.81 -0.62 6.52
CA SER A 172 12.55 -1.99 6.03
C SER A 172 11.28 -2.09 5.19
N VAL A 173 10.20 -1.41 5.59
CA VAL A 173 8.95 -1.37 4.82
C VAL A 173 9.16 -0.63 3.50
N MET A 174 9.93 0.46 3.48
CA MET A 174 10.31 1.19 2.26
C MET A 174 11.09 0.30 1.28
N ILE A 175 12.09 -0.45 1.78
CA ILE A 175 12.87 -1.39 0.95
C ILE A 175 11.96 -2.49 0.38
N LEU A 176 11.08 -3.06 1.20
CA LEU A 176 10.16 -4.12 0.77
C LEU A 176 9.22 -3.62 -0.33
N PHE A 177 8.63 -2.44 -0.16
CA PHE A 177 7.79 -1.84 -1.20
C PHE A 177 8.58 -1.45 -2.45
N GLY A 178 9.80 -0.93 -2.29
CA GLY A 178 10.68 -0.61 -3.43
C GLY A 178 11.05 -1.85 -4.24
N LEU A 179 11.41 -2.95 -3.57
CA LEU A 179 11.71 -4.22 -4.24
C LEU A 179 10.47 -4.80 -4.93
N PHE A 180 9.30 -4.76 -4.28
CA PHE A 180 8.04 -5.17 -4.90
C PHE A 180 7.72 -4.35 -6.16
N TYR A 181 8.01 -3.04 -6.12
CA TYR A 181 7.83 -2.13 -7.25
C TYR A 181 8.83 -2.41 -8.39
N LEU A 182 10.04 -2.89 -8.10
CA LEU A 182 10.99 -3.37 -9.12
C LEU A 182 10.55 -4.70 -9.73
N LEU A 183 9.94 -5.59 -8.93
CA LEU A 183 9.44 -6.89 -9.40
C LEU A 183 8.21 -6.75 -10.31
N SER A 184 7.34 -5.78 -10.07
CA SER A 184 6.06 -5.66 -10.79
C SER A 184 6.22 -5.49 -12.31
N PRO A 185 7.08 -4.58 -12.84
CA PRO A 185 7.30 -4.46 -14.28
C PRO A 185 7.96 -5.69 -14.92
N LEU A 186 8.65 -6.52 -14.14
CA LEU A 186 9.25 -7.78 -14.62
C LEU A 186 8.20 -8.90 -14.70
N ILE A 187 7.33 -8.99 -13.69
CA ILE A 187 6.32 -10.06 -13.57
C ILE A 187 5.18 -9.88 -14.57
N ILE A 188 4.68 -8.65 -14.75
CA ILE A 188 3.51 -8.40 -15.62
C ILE A 188 3.71 -8.92 -17.06
N PRO A 189 4.79 -8.56 -17.80
CA PRO A 189 5.00 -9.04 -19.16
C PRO A 189 5.33 -10.53 -19.21
N ALA A 190 5.99 -11.09 -18.19
CA ALA A 190 6.24 -12.53 -18.09
C ALA A 190 4.93 -13.31 -17.90
N TYR A 191 4.00 -12.78 -17.10
CA TYR A 191 2.68 -13.37 -16.88
C TYR A 191 1.79 -13.30 -18.13
N ILE A 192 1.78 -12.17 -18.84
CA ILE A 192 1.01 -12.02 -20.09
C ILE A 192 1.49 -13.03 -21.14
N GLN A 193 2.81 -13.21 -21.28
CA GLN A 193 3.38 -14.21 -22.18
C GLN A 193 3.04 -15.64 -21.75
N ALA A 194 3.11 -15.95 -20.46
CA ALA A 194 2.73 -17.28 -19.97
C ALA A 194 1.24 -17.61 -20.20
N LYS A 195 0.36 -16.60 -20.12
CA LYS A 195 -1.08 -16.78 -20.37
C LYS A 195 -1.43 -16.99 -21.85
N SER A 196 -0.56 -16.60 -22.78
CA SER A 196 -0.73 -16.86 -24.21
C SER A 196 -0.41 -18.29 -24.63
N ILE A 197 0.11 -19.12 -23.72
CA ILE A 197 0.31 -20.55 -23.92
C ILE A 197 -1.00 -21.25 -23.54
N PRO A 198 -1.60 -22.09 -24.42
CA PRO A 198 -2.81 -22.83 -24.08
C PRO A 198 -2.53 -23.73 -22.88
N TYR A 199 -3.09 -23.40 -21.73
CA TYR A 199 -3.01 -24.23 -20.53
C TYR A 199 -4.18 -25.21 -20.54
N PRO A 200 -3.96 -26.49 -20.17
CA PRO A 200 -5.08 -27.36 -19.84
C PRO A 200 -5.83 -26.76 -18.64
N GLU A 201 -7.16 -26.78 -18.68
CA GLU A 201 -8.02 -26.34 -17.57
C GLU A 201 -7.73 -27.19 -16.33
N PHE A 202 -6.86 -26.71 -15.45
CA PHE A 202 -6.79 -27.21 -14.09
C PHE A 202 -7.95 -26.59 -13.33
N SER A 203 -8.89 -27.44 -12.90
CA SER A 203 -9.94 -27.09 -11.97
C SER A 203 -9.31 -26.51 -10.70
N VAL A 204 -9.43 -25.19 -10.54
CA VAL A 204 -8.91 -24.49 -9.37
C VAL A 204 -9.79 -24.85 -8.19
N ASP A 205 -9.28 -25.74 -7.34
CA ASP A 205 -9.99 -26.17 -6.14
C ASP A 205 -9.92 -25.06 -5.08
N TYR A 206 -10.89 -24.15 -5.13
CA TYR A 206 -11.07 -23.03 -4.20
C TYR A 206 -10.85 -23.37 -2.71
N PRO A 207 -11.34 -24.50 -2.16
CA PRO A 207 -11.09 -24.86 -0.76
C PRO A 207 -9.61 -25.08 -0.45
N MET A 208 -8.81 -25.65 -1.37
CA MET A 208 -7.39 -25.91 -1.16
C MET A 208 -6.55 -24.61 -1.23
N LEU A 209 -6.98 -23.67 -2.07
CA LEU A 209 -6.39 -22.34 -2.18
C LEU A 209 -6.69 -21.50 -0.92
N PHE A 210 -7.92 -21.57 -0.41
CA PHE A 210 -8.32 -20.92 0.84
C PHE A 210 -7.59 -21.51 2.06
N LEU A 211 -7.46 -22.84 2.12
CA LEU A 211 -6.70 -23.53 3.16
C LEU A 211 -5.22 -23.11 3.17
N SER A 212 -4.62 -22.96 1.99
CA SER A 212 -3.22 -22.49 1.85
C SER A 212 -3.03 -21.07 2.37
N PHE A 213 -3.99 -20.16 2.10
CA PHE A 213 -3.99 -18.81 2.66
C PHE A 213 -4.13 -18.81 4.18
N ILE A 214 -5.04 -19.62 4.73
CA ILE A 214 -5.22 -19.77 6.18
C ILE A 214 -3.96 -20.31 6.84
N LEU A 215 -3.32 -21.32 6.24
CA LEU A 215 -2.10 -21.92 6.79
C LEU A 215 -0.96 -20.89 6.85
N MET A 216 -0.75 -20.12 5.77
CA MET A 216 0.21 -19.01 5.77
C MET A 216 -0.10 -17.96 6.83
N ALA A 217 -1.37 -17.54 6.95
CA ALA A 217 -1.78 -16.57 7.96
C ALA A 217 -1.54 -17.09 9.39
N SER A 218 -1.80 -18.38 9.63
CA SER A 218 -1.58 -19.03 10.93
C SER A 218 -0.10 -19.08 11.31
N LEU A 219 0.80 -19.40 10.37
CA LEU A 219 2.25 -19.43 10.58
C LEU A 219 2.79 -18.04 10.93
N ILE A 220 2.32 -17.00 10.23
CA ILE A 220 2.66 -15.60 10.52
C ILE A 220 2.13 -15.20 11.91
N GLY A 221 0.88 -15.56 12.23
CA GLY A 221 0.27 -15.28 13.53
C GLY A 221 0.99 -15.97 14.69
N VAL A 222 1.33 -17.25 14.55
CA VAL A 222 2.07 -18.04 15.53
C VAL A 222 3.48 -17.48 15.71
N GLY A 223 4.17 -17.14 14.61
CA GLY A 223 5.48 -16.47 14.67
C GLY A 223 5.43 -15.17 15.46
N PHE A 224 4.39 -14.35 15.23
CA PHE A 224 4.17 -13.11 15.98
C PHE A 224 3.84 -13.35 17.47
N LEU A 225 3.03 -14.36 17.79
CA LEU A 225 2.68 -14.74 19.17
C LEU A 225 3.90 -15.25 19.94
N ILE A 226 4.74 -16.08 19.31
CA ILE A 226 5.98 -16.59 19.92
C ILE A 226 6.96 -15.46 20.17
N ASP A 227 7.14 -14.53 19.21
CA ASP A 227 7.98 -13.34 19.42
C ASP A 227 7.44 -12.47 20.56
N ARG A 228 6.12 -12.25 20.62
CA ARG A 228 5.47 -11.52 21.70
C ARG A 228 5.71 -12.19 23.06
N HIS A 229 5.55 -13.50 23.14
CA HIS A 229 5.72 -14.25 24.38
C HIS A 229 7.19 -14.22 24.86
N LYS A 230 8.16 -14.37 23.94
CA LYS A 230 9.60 -14.24 24.25
C LYS A 230 9.95 -12.83 24.75
N ARG A 231 9.39 -11.77 24.14
CA ARG A 231 9.64 -10.39 24.56
C ARG A 231 9.01 -10.04 25.92
N VAL A 232 7.87 -10.63 26.26
CA VAL A 232 7.25 -10.48 27.60
C VAL A 232 8.08 -11.19 28.67
N LYS A 233 8.49 -12.45 28.44
CA LYS A 233 9.37 -13.19 29.38
C LYS A 233 10.69 -12.46 29.64
N ARG A 234 11.32 -11.89 28.61
CA ARG A 234 12.59 -11.17 28.73
C ARG A 234 12.48 -9.84 29.51
N LYS A 235 11.30 -9.19 29.52
CA LYS A 235 11.04 -8.03 30.40
C LYS A 235 10.81 -8.42 31.86
N GLY A 236 10.24 -9.60 32.12
CA GLY A 236 10.10 -10.15 33.48
C GLY A 236 11.43 -10.56 34.12
N GLY A 237 12.38 -11.07 33.31
CA GLY A 237 13.70 -11.51 33.78
C GLY A 237 14.66 -10.37 34.16
N LYS A 238 14.54 -9.17 33.56
CA LYS A 238 15.40 -8.02 33.90
C LYS A 238 15.06 -7.34 35.24
N LYS A 239 13.90 -7.64 35.83
CA LYS A 239 13.50 -7.04 37.12
C LYS A 239 14.17 -7.71 38.32
N TRP A 240 14.74 -8.91 38.15
CA TRP A 240 15.37 -9.67 39.24
C TRP A 240 16.88 -9.40 39.41
N THR A 241 17.56 -8.89 38.38
CA THR A 241 19.01 -8.63 38.47
C THR A 241 19.38 -7.26 39.08
N HIS A 242 18.39 -6.41 39.38
CA HIS A 242 18.60 -5.12 40.06
C HIS A 242 18.19 -5.13 41.55
N LEU A 243 17.77 -6.28 42.09
CA LEU A 243 17.44 -6.45 43.52
C LEU A 243 18.49 -7.32 44.27
N LEU A 244 19.60 -7.66 43.61
CA LEU A 244 20.70 -8.46 44.16
C LEU A 244 22.08 -7.81 43.94
N ALA A 245 22.12 -6.48 43.81
CA ALA A 245 23.37 -5.70 43.80
C ALA A 245 23.26 -4.57 44.84
#